data_AF-A0A1A8TN13-F1
#
_entry.id   AF-A0A1A8TN13-F1
#
_cell.length_a   1.000
_cell.length_b   1.000
_cell.length_c   1.000
_cell.angle_alpha   90.00
_cell.angle_beta   90.00
_cell.angle_gamma   90.00
#
_symmetry.space_group_name_H-M   'P 1'
#
loop_
_entity.id
_entity.type
_entity.pdbx_description
1 polymer ?
#
loop_
_entity_poly.entity_id
_entity_poly.type
_entity_poly.pdbx_seq_one_letter_code
_entity_poly.pdbx_strand_id
1 'polypeptide(L)'
;MGRVVGDGACNFEVVDVAVDPKHQGKGLGRKVMEYIDHYLSSVALEGSYVSMIADEPAFYEKLGYKLVAPSCQGMTKKFKPRAR
;
A
#
# COMPACT_ATOMS: atom_id res chain seq x y z
N MET A 1 12.07 1.41 2.28
CA MET A 1 11.22 0.83 3.34
C MET A 1 9.83 0.65 2.78
N GLY A 2 9.17 -0.46 3.12
CA GLY A 2 7.76 -0.70 2.82
C GLY A 2 7.06 -1.21 4.07
N ARG A 3 5.80 -0.82 4.31
CA ARG A 3 5.01 -1.28 5.45
C ARG A 3 3.61 -1.69 5.02
N VAL A 4 3.21 -2.87 5.50
CA VAL A 4 1.86 -3.42 5.36
C VAL A 4 1.26 -3.59 6.75
N VAL A 5 0.01 -3.18 6.91
CA VAL A 5 -0.81 -3.47 8.10
C VAL A 5 -1.96 -4.36 7.68
N GLY A 6 -2.46 -5.20 8.58
CA GLY A 6 -3.57 -6.09 8.25
C GLY A 6 -3.94 -7.01 9.41
N ASP A 7 -4.99 -7.78 9.21
CA ASP A 7 -5.45 -8.82 10.13
C ASP A 7 -4.73 -10.16 9.94
N GLY A 8 -3.87 -10.26 8.93
CA GLY A 8 -3.16 -11.49 8.57
C GLY A 8 -3.99 -12.49 7.78
N ALA A 9 -5.20 -12.12 7.34
CA ALA A 9 -6.08 -12.99 6.57
C ALA A 9 -6.89 -12.22 5.53
N CYS A 10 -7.88 -11.43 5.92
CA CYS A 10 -8.88 -10.88 5.02
C CYS A 10 -8.54 -9.48 4.51
N ASN A 11 -7.85 -8.65 5.28
CA ASN A 11 -7.58 -7.27 4.90
C ASN A 11 -6.13 -6.86 5.13
N PHE A 12 -5.56 -6.23 4.12
CA PHE A 12 -4.22 -5.66 4.14
C PHE A 12 -4.23 -4.25 3.56
N GLU A 13 -3.43 -3.37 4.13
CA GLU A 13 -3.20 -2.02 3.62
C GLU A 13 -1.70 -1.75 3.53
N VAL A 14 -1.24 -1.35 2.35
CA VAL A 14 0.11 -0.83 2.16
C VAL A 14 0.10 0.64 2.58
N VAL A 15 0.68 0.92 3.75
CA VAL A 15 0.55 2.24 4.41
C VAL A 15 1.74 3.16 4.17
N ASP A 16 2.93 2.61 3.94
CA ASP A 16 4.11 3.42 3.66
C ASP A 16 5.03 2.74 2.65
N VAL A 17 5.46 3.51 1.66
CA VAL A 17 6.52 3.13 0.74
C VAL A 17 7.45 4.33 0.60
N ALA A 18 8.72 4.16 0.98
CA ALA A 18 9.69 5.23 0.97
C ALA A 18 11.04 4.75 0.44
N VAL A 19 11.65 5.57 -0.42
CA VAL A 19 13.02 5.44 -0.87
C VAL A 19 13.73 6.75 -0.56
N ASP A 20 14.87 6.65 0.12
CA ASP A 20 15.72 7.81 0.43
C ASP A 20 15.99 8.62 -0.87
N PRO A 21 15.83 9.95 -0.86
CA PRO A 21 15.99 10.78 -2.06
C PRO A 21 17.29 10.55 -2.83
N LYS A 22 18.41 10.28 -2.15
CA LYS A 22 19.72 10.00 -2.78
C LYS A 22 19.76 8.68 -3.55
N HIS A 23 18.75 7.83 -3.35
CA HIS A 23 18.63 6.49 -3.91
C HIS A 23 17.42 6.34 -4.85
N GLN A 24 16.66 7.41 -5.09
CA GLN A 24 15.58 7.43 -6.06
C GLN A 24 16.11 7.32 -7.50
N GLY A 25 15.22 6.95 -8.44
CA GLY A 25 15.59 6.71 -9.84
C GLY A 25 16.33 5.38 -10.11
N LYS A 26 16.72 4.65 -9.07
CA LYS A 26 17.47 3.38 -9.17
C LYS A 26 16.58 2.11 -9.16
N GLY A 27 15.27 2.27 -9.34
CA GLY A 27 14.31 1.16 -9.29
C GLY A 27 14.05 0.55 -7.91
N LEU A 28 14.55 1.16 -6.83
CA LEU A 28 14.37 0.63 -5.47
C LEU A 28 12.92 0.63 -5.00
N GLY A 29 12.10 1.59 -5.46
CA GLY A 29 10.67 1.61 -5.14
C GLY A 29 9.96 0.37 -5.68
N ARG A 30 10.29 -0.03 -6.91
CA ARG A 30 9.79 -1.27 -7.51
C ARG A 30 10.24 -2.47 -6.69
N LYS A 31 11.52 -2.57 -6.33
CA LYS A 31 12.02 -3.68 -5.50
C LYS A 31 11.27 -3.78 -4.17
N VAL A 32 11.01 -2.65 -3.50
CA VAL A 32 10.22 -2.64 -2.26
C VAL A 32 8.83 -3.21 -2.48
N MET A 33 8.15 -2.80 -3.56
CA MET A 33 6.83 -3.33 -3.90
C MET A 33 6.87 -4.81 -4.28
N GLU A 34 7.89 -5.28 -5.01
CA GLU A 34 8.07 -6.71 -5.31
C GLU A 34 8.18 -7.56 -4.02
N TYR A 35 8.90 -7.07 -3.00
CA TYR A 35 8.94 -7.74 -1.69
C TYR A 35 7.58 -7.72 -0.98
N ILE A 36 6.82 -6.62 -1.08
CA ILE A 36 5.47 -6.51 -0.52
C ILE A 36 4.53 -7.49 -1.23
N ASP A 37 4.54 -7.55 -2.56
CA ASP A 37 3.67 -8.43 -3.35
C ASP A 37 3.99 -9.90 -3.09
N HIS A 38 5.28 -10.24 -2.95
CA HIS A 38 5.69 -11.57 -2.53
C HIS A 38 5.16 -11.93 -1.14
N TYR A 39 5.25 -11.00 -0.18
CA TYR A 39 4.67 -11.21 1.15
C TYR A 39 3.16 -11.40 1.08
N LEU A 40 2.45 -10.49 0.43
CA LEU A 40 0.99 -10.53 0.29
C LEU A 40 0.51 -11.82 -0.38
N SER A 41 1.16 -12.26 -1.46
CA SER A 41 0.82 -13.52 -2.12
C SER A 41 1.06 -14.76 -1.26
N SER A 42 1.94 -14.68 -0.26
CA SER A 42 2.18 -15.78 0.69
C SER A 42 1.18 -15.86 1.84
N VAL A 43 0.49 -14.76 2.17
CA VAL A 43 -0.42 -14.68 3.33
C VAL A 43 -1.88 -14.43 2.95
N ALA A 44 -2.15 -13.89 1.76
CA ALA A 44 -3.50 -13.62 1.29
C ALA A 44 -4.25 -14.93 0.99
N LEU A 45 -5.52 -14.95 1.38
CA LEU A 45 -6.47 -16.00 1.08
C LEU A 45 -7.37 -15.57 -0.08
N GLU A 46 -8.16 -16.50 -0.60
CA GLU A 46 -9.18 -16.16 -1.59
C GLU A 46 -10.16 -15.12 -1.02
N GLY A 47 -10.34 -14.01 -1.74
CA GLY A 47 -11.18 -12.90 -1.31
C GLY A 47 -10.50 -11.89 -0.39
N SER A 48 -9.22 -12.05 -0.03
CA SER A 48 -8.49 -11.02 0.70
C SER A 48 -8.45 -9.70 -0.07
N TYR A 49 -8.59 -8.60 0.65
CA TYR A 49 -8.58 -7.26 0.08
C TYR A 49 -7.29 -6.53 0.44
N VAL A 50 -6.54 -6.10 -0.58
CA VAL A 50 -5.32 -5.31 -0.45
C VAL A 50 -5.61 -3.89 -0.95
N SER A 51 -5.42 -2.90 -0.09
CA SER A 51 -5.64 -1.48 -0.41
C SER A 51 -4.42 -0.62 -0.14
N MET A 52 -4.45 0.61 -0.67
CA MET A 52 -3.49 1.68 -0.35
C MET A 52 -4.12 3.04 -0.69
N ILE A 53 -3.60 4.10 -0.07
CA ILE A 53 -3.85 5.48 -0.48
C ILE A 53 -2.59 5.98 -1.20
N ALA A 54 -2.66 6.07 -2.53
CA ALA A 54 -1.51 6.40 -3.36
C ALA A 54 -1.51 7.89 -3.78
N ASP A 55 -0.47 8.62 -3.36
CA ASP A 55 -0.21 9.99 -3.84
C ASP A 55 0.23 10.02 -5.31
N GLU A 56 0.89 8.95 -5.78
CA GLU A 56 1.40 8.81 -7.15
C GLU A 56 0.86 7.53 -7.83
N PRO A 57 -0.43 7.47 -8.23
CA PRO A 57 -1.06 6.26 -8.74
C PRO A 57 -0.35 5.64 -9.94
N ALA A 58 0.17 6.46 -10.86
CA ALA A 58 0.82 6.01 -12.09
C ALA A 58 2.07 5.13 -11.85
N PHE A 59 2.70 5.24 -10.67
CA PHE A 59 3.78 4.32 -10.29
C PHE A 59 3.23 2.92 -9.98
N TYR A 60 2.18 2.84 -9.16
CA TYR A 60 1.59 1.58 -8.70
C TYR A 60 0.77 0.88 -9.79
N GLU A 61 0.13 1.64 -10.68
CA GLU A 61 -0.59 1.08 -11.84
C GLU A 61 0.34 0.27 -12.75
N LYS A 62 1.58 0.70 -12.91
CA LYS A 62 2.62 -0.05 -13.65
C LYS A 62 3.00 -1.37 -12.97
N LEU A 63 2.64 -1.56 -11.70
CA LEU A 63 2.87 -2.76 -10.91
C LEU A 63 1.60 -3.63 -10.82
N GLY A 64 0.51 -3.25 -11.50
CA GLY A 64 -0.74 -4.04 -11.55
C GLY A 64 -1.80 -3.62 -10.55
N TYR A 65 -1.54 -2.62 -9.70
CA TYR A 65 -2.59 -1.98 -8.90
C TYR A 65 -3.56 -1.22 -9.79
N LYS A 66 -4.78 -1.03 -9.30
CA LYS A 66 -5.83 -0.34 -10.06
C LYS A 66 -6.54 0.66 -9.17
N LEU A 67 -6.89 1.81 -9.74
CA LEU A 67 -7.85 2.71 -9.14
C LEU A 67 -9.20 2.01 -9.02
N VAL A 68 -9.83 2.15 -7.85
CA VAL A 68 -11.19 1.66 -7.58
C VAL A 68 -12.25 2.75 -7.75
N ALA A 69 -11.82 3.99 -8.04
CA ALA A 69 -12.68 5.10 -8.39
C ALA A 69 -13.28 4.92 -9.80
N PRO A 70 -14.51 5.42 -10.07
CA PRO A 70 -15.34 6.20 -9.16
C PRO A 70 -16.15 5.37 -8.16
N SER A 71 -16.22 4.04 -8.33
CA SER A 71 -17.06 3.15 -7.52
C SER A 71 -16.73 3.17 -6.02
N CYS A 72 -15.45 3.34 -5.67
CA CYS A 72 -14.99 3.49 -4.29
C CYS A 72 -13.95 4.62 -4.19
N GLN A 73 -13.89 5.30 -3.05
CA GLN A 73 -13.02 6.45 -2.81
C GLN A 73 -12.23 6.26 -1.51
N GLY A 74 -10.98 6.73 -1.50
CA GLY A 74 -10.19 6.85 -0.28
C GLY A 74 -10.75 7.95 0.61
N MET A 75 -10.78 7.74 1.93
CA MET A 75 -11.35 8.69 2.89
C MET A 75 -10.47 8.79 4.13
N THR A 76 -10.40 9.99 4.73
CA THR A 76 -9.67 10.22 5.98
C THR A 76 -10.48 11.09 6.93
N LYS A 77 -10.32 10.85 8.24
CA LYS A 77 -10.91 11.68 9.30
C LYS A 77 -9.90 11.85 10.43
N LYS A 78 -9.57 13.09 10.76
CA LYS A 78 -8.70 13.42 11.89
C LYS A 78 -9.50 13.34 13.20
N PHE A 79 -8.93 12.71 14.22
CA PHE A 79 -9.50 12.67 15.57
C PHE A 79 -8.62 13.47 16.53
N LYS A 80 -9.25 14.19 17.47
CA LYS A 80 -8.55 14.77 18.62
C LYS A 80 -8.60 13.74 19.76
N PRO A 81 -7.46 13.18 20.20
CA PRO A 81 -7.47 12.26 21.33
C PRO A 81 -7.96 13.00 22.58
N ARG A 82 -8.71 12.30 23.44
CA ARG A 82 -8.97 12.83 24.79
C ARG A 82 -7.63 12.86 25.52
N ALA A 83 -7.29 13.99 26.13
CA ALA A 83 -6.13 14.08 27.03
C ALA A 83 -6.30 13.00 28.12
N ARG A 84 -5.24 12.22 28.35
CA ARG A 84 -5.18 11.29 29.49
C ARG A 84 -5.00 12.08 30.77
#